data_AF-A0A3P9C5G7-F1
#
_entry.id   AF-A0A3P9C5G7-F1
#
_cell.length_a   1.000
_cell.length_b   1.000
_cell.length_c   1.000
_cell.angle_alpha   90.00
_cell.angle_beta   90.00
_cell.angle_gamma   90.00
#
_symmetry.space_group_name_H-M   'P 1'
#
loop_
_entity.id
_entity.type
_entity.pdbx_description
1 polymer ?
#
loop_
_entity_poly.entity_id
_entity_poly.type
_entity_poly.pdbx_seq_one_letter_code
_entity_poly.pdbx_strand_id
1 'polypeptide(L)'
;MTTAVTLEDALSNVDLLESCRSPTEPCIEPSLLRHPNFNTNFEDRNAFVTGIATYIEQATIHSSMNDMLEEGQEYAVMLYTWRSCSRAIPQVKCNEQPNRVEIYEKTVEVLEPEVTKLMNFMYFQRTAIDRFCGEVRRLCHTERRKDFVSEAYLLTLGKFINMFAVLDELKNMKCSVKNDHSAYKRAAQFLRKMSEPSSIQESQNLSMFLANHNKITQSLQQQLEVIHGYEELLADIVNLCADYYDNKLYLTPSEKHMLLKVMGFGLYLMDGNSSNIYKLDAKKRINLSKIDKFFKQLQVVPLFGDMQIELSRYIKTSAHFEENKSRWTCTSISSSPQYNICEQMLQIRDDHMRFISELARYSNSEVVTGSGRQEAQKTDTEYRKLFDLALQGMQLLSQWSAHVMEVVRRKRMMSDSKKLSVLLLFTMESKCFVQVVHI
;
A
#
# COMPACT_ATOMS: atom_id res chain seq x y z
N MET A 1 26.73 22.80 23.88
CA MET A 1 25.27 22.68 24.02
C MET A 1 25.02 21.54 25.00
N THR A 2 24.50 21.83 26.18
CA THR A 2 24.10 20.81 27.17
C THR A 2 22.83 20.14 26.65
N THR A 3 22.95 18.95 26.08
CA THR A 3 21.80 18.09 25.77
C THR A 3 21.10 17.78 27.08
N ALA A 4 19.88 18.30 27.25
CA ALA A 4 19.05 18.01 28.41
C ALA A 4 18.76 16.50 28.42
N VAL A 5 19.28 15.80 29.43
CA VAL A 5 19.05 14.37 29.65
C VAL A 5 17.58 14.19 30.05
N THR A 6 16.85 13.31 29.37
CA THR A 6 15.45 13.05 29.69
C THR A 6 15.32 12.19 30.95
N LEU A 7 14.14 12.20 31.58
CA LEU A 7 13.90 11.36 32.76
C LEU A 7 14.02 9.87 32.40
N GLU A 8 13.51 9.48 31.23
CA GLU A 8 13.66 8.13 30.68
C GLU A 8 15.12 7.73 30.48
N ASP A 9 15.97 8.63 29.95
CA ASP A 9 17.42 8.34 29.82
C ASP A 9 18.07 8.13 31.20
N ALA A 10 17.68 8.93 32.19
CA ALA A 10 18.19 8.81 33.55
C ALA A 10 17.73 7.50 34.21
N LEU A 11 16.48 7.09 34.01
CA LEU A 11 15.95 5.81 34.50
C LEU A 11 16.62 4.63 33.79
N SER A 12 16.80 4.69 32.47
CA SER A 12 17.51 3.65 31.71
C SER A 12 18.94 3.46 32.21
N ASN A 13 19.62 4.53 32.62
CA ASN A 13 20.96 4.43 33.22
C ASN A 13 20.95 3.73 34.58
N VAL A 14 19.88 3.86 35.37
CA VAL A 14 19.70 3.16 36.64
C VAL A 14 19.39 1.68 36.39
N ASP A 15 18.52 1.38 35.43
CA ASP A 15 18.18 0.00 35.04
C ASP A 15 19.43 -0.78 34.54
N LEU A 16 20.35 -0.09 33.86
CA LEU A 16 21.63 -0.67 33.45
C LEU A 16 22.45 -1.15 34.65
N LEU A 17 22.43 -0.42 35.77
CA LEU A 17 23.14 -0.82 36.99
C LEU A 17 22.50 -2.06 37.64
N GLU A 18 21.17 -2.22 37.54
CA GLU A 18 20.46 -3.40 38.03
C GLU A 18 20.75 -4.64 37.16
N SER A 19 21.02 -4.44 35.87
CA SER A 19 21.44 -5.51 34.95
C SER A 19 22.92 -5.94 35.11
N CYS A 20 23.74 -5.13 35.78
CA CYS A 20 25.13 -5.47 36.09
C CYS A 20 25.21 -6.56 37.15
N ARG A 21 25.64 -7.76 36.76
CA ARG A 21 25.93 -8.85 37.71
C ARG A 21 27.09 -8.49 38.64
N SER A 22 27.01 -8.93 39.90
CA SER A 22 28.05 -8.71 40.90
C SER A 22 29.39 -9.37 40.54
N PRO A 23 30.56 -8.81 40.92
CA PRO A 23 31.89 -9.28 40.49
C PRO A 23 32.33 -10.67 40.98
N THR A 24 31.48 -11.43 41.67
CA THR A 24 31.84 -12.68 42.37
C THR A 24 31.59 -13.95 41.56
N GLU A 25 31.07 -13.86 40.34
CA GLU A 25 31.07 -14.99 39.39
C GLU A 25 32.29 -14.85 38.47
N PRO A 26 33.18 -15.87 38.36
CA PRO A 26 34.30 -15.80 37.43
C PRO A 26 33.76 -15.77 36.01
N CYS A 27 33.80 -14.57 35.42
CA CYS A 27 33.46 -14.34 34.03
C CYS A 27 34.56 -14.96 33.16
N ILE A 28 34.37 -16.20 32.72
CA ILE A 28 35.04 -16.67 31.49
C ILE A 28 34.27 -16.01 30.34
N GLU A 29 34.50 -14.71 30.14
CA GLU A 29 34.29 -14.13 28.82
C GLU A 29 35.37 -14.75 27.93
N PRO A 30 35.01 -15.48 26.86
CA PRO A 30 36.01 -15.86 25.88
C PRO A 30 36.49 -14.55 25.27
N SER A 31 37.71 -14.16 25.60
CA SER A 31 38.46 -13.14 24.89
C SER A 31 38.62 -13.63 23.45
N LEU A 32 37.63 -13.35 22.61
CA LEU A 32 37.73 -13.47 21.17
C LEU A 32 38.76 -12.42 20.73
N LEU A 33 40.03 -12.83 20.74
CA LEU A 33 41.05 -12.26 19.88
C LEU A 33 40.54 -12.41 18.45
N ARG A 34 39.72 -11.44 17.99
CA ARG A 34 39.33 -11.31 16.59
C ARG A 34 40.60 -11.00 15.81
N HIS A 35 41.27 -12.05 15.35
CA HIS A 35 42.08 -11.92 14.16
C HIS A 35 41.09 -11.85 13.00
N PRO A 36 40.99 -10.72 12.27
CA PRO A 36 40.25 -10.71 11.01
C PRO A 36 40.96 -11.69 10.06
N ASN A 37 40.39 -12.88 9.93
CA ASN A 37 40.83 -13.82 8.91
C ASN A 37 40.17 -13.40 7.61
N PHE A 38 40.94 -12.73 6.74
CA PHE A 38 40.50 -12.32 5.40
C PHE A 38 40.43 -13.50 4.41
N ASN A 39 40.47 -14.73 4.90
CA ASN A 39 40.36 -15.92 4.08
C ASN A 39 38.92 -16.08 3.57
N THR A 40 38.72 -15.79 2.29
CA THR A 40 37.44 -15.86 1.56
C THR A 40 37.02 -17.28 1.19
N ASN A 41 37.63 -18.32 1.78
CA ASN A 41 37.30 -19.72 1.47
C ASN A 41 36.08 -20.26 2.23
N PHE A 42 35.48 -19.49 3.16
CA PHE A 42 34.22 -19.81 3.86
C PHE A 42 34.12 -21.27 4.36
N GLU A 43 35.23 -21.85 4.85
CA GLU A 43 35.30 -23.26 5.27
C GLU A 43 34.41 -23.55 6.50
N ASP A 44 34.07 -22.52 7.27
CA ASP A 44 33.25 -22.54 8.48
C ASP A 44 31.77 -22.22 8.24
N ARG A 45 31.32 -22.09 6.98
CA ARG A 45 29.91 -21.80 6.63
C ARG A 45 28.91 -22.76 7.27
N ASN A 46 29.34 -24.00 7.53
CA ASN A 46 28.51 -25.03 8.14
C ASN A 46 28.24 -24.79 9.65
N ALA A 47 28.98 -23.91 10.32
CA ALA A 47 28.75 -23.53 11.71
C ALA A 47 27.68 -22.43 11.87
N PHE A 48 27.36 -21.69 10.80
CA PHE A 48 26.39 -20.57 10.80
C PHE A 48 25.06 -20.89 10.07
N VAL A 49 24.80 -22.18 9.82
CA VAL A 49 23.69 -22.68 8.98
C VAL A 49 22.31 -22.35 9.55
N THR A 50 22.14 -22.25 10.86
CA THR A 50 20.82 -22.07 11.47
C THR A 50 20.27 -20.64 11.33
N GLY A 51 21.13 -19.62 11.35
CA GLY A 51 20.73 -18.22 11.18
C GLY A 51 20.50 -17.86 9.71
N ILE A 52 21.47 -18.17 8.85
CA ILE A 52 21.47 -17.72 7.44
C ILE A 52 20.37 -18.41 6.61
N ALA A 53 20.12 -19.70 6.84
CA ALA A 53 19.10 -20.44 6.10
C ALA A 53 17.68 -19.90 6.33
N THR A 54 17.36 -19.49 7.57
CA THR A 54 16.06 -18.92 7.94
C THR A 54 15.79 -17.60 7.22
N TYR A 55 16.80 -16.73 7.10
CA TYR A 55 16.68 -15.47 6.36
C TYR A 55 16.54 -15.69 4.85
N ILE A 56 17.23 -16.70 4.29
CA ILE A 56 17.09 -17.06 2.87
C ILE A 56 15.68 -17.58 2.58
N GLU A 57 15.13 -18.42 3.47
CA GLU A 57 13.75 -18.92 3.32
C GLU A 57 12.74 -17.77 3.43
N GLN A 58 12.90 -16.87 4.40
CA GLN A 58 12.05 -15.67 4.48
C GLN A 58 12.15 -14.79 3.25
N ALA A 59 13.36 -14.54 2.73
CA ALA A 59 13.56 -13.75 1.52
C ALA A 59 12.90 -14.41 0.30
N THR A 60 12.94 -15.74 0.21
CA THR A 60 12.27 -16.50 -0.87
C THR A 60 10.75 -16.37 -0.79
N ILE A 61 10.18 -16.51 0.41
CA ILE A 61 8.74 -16.30 0.63
C ILE A 61 8.36 -14.84 0.33
N HIS A 62 9.16 -13.88 0.77
CA HIS A 62 8.95 -12.45 0.55
C HIS A 62 8.97 -12.11 -0.95
N SER A 63 9.92 -12.65 -1.71
CA SER A 63 9.97 -12.48 -3.17
C SER A 63 8.72 -13.03 -3.84
N SER A 64 8.34 -14.27 -3.53
CA SER A 64 7.13 -14.90 -4.11
C SER A 64 5.84 -14.12 -3.78
N MET A 65 5.77 -13.52 -2.60
CA MET A 65 4.65 -12.65 -2.22
C MET A 65 4.64 -11.34 -3.02
N ASN A 66 5.81 -10.77 -3.34
CA ASN A 66 5.88 -9.58 -4.17
C ASN A 66 5.44 -9.85 -5.62
N ASP A 67 5.78 -11.01 -6.19
CA ASP A 67 5.33 -11.39 -7.54
C ASP A 67 3.78 -11.41 -7.63
N MET A 68 3.13 -11.87 -6.58
CA MET A 68 1.66 -11.86 -6.49
C MET A 68 1.07 -10.46 -6.33
N LEU A 69 1.80 -9.52 -5.72
CA LEU A 69 1.39 -8.09 -5.70
C LEU A 69 1.46 -7.47 -7.10
N GLU A 70 2.47 -7.85 -7.89
CA GLU A 70 2.59 -7.40 -9.29
C GLU A 70 1.44 -7.98 -10.14
N GLU A 71 1.14 -9.26 -10.03
CA GLU A 71 -0.02 -9.88 -10.71
C GLU A 71 -1.34 -9.20 -10.28
N GLY A 72 -1.50 -8.91 -8.99
CA GLY A 72 -2.67 -8.17 -8.49
C GLY A 72 -2.79 -6.76 -9.07
N GLN A 73 -1.67 -6.09 -9.32
CA GLN A 73 -1.64 -4.80 -9.98
C GLN A 73 -2.12 -4.89 -11.45
N GLU A 74 -1.78 -5.96 -12.17
CA GLU A 74 -2.28 -6.20 -13.53
C GLU A 74 -3.81 -6.34 -13.56
N TYR A 75 -4.39 -7.09 -12.62
CA TYR A 75 -5.84 -7.19 -12.49
C TYR A 75 -6.49 -5.86 -12.09
N ALA A 76 -5.83 -5.05 -11.25
CA ALA A 76 -6.31 -3.71 -10.92
C ALA A 76 -6.35 -2.81 -12.17
N VAL A 77 -5.31 -2.85 -13.01
CA VAL A 77 -5.28 -2.14 -14.30
C VAL A 77 -6.37 -2.65 -15.23
N MET A 78 -6.56 -3.97 -15.35
CA MET A 78 -7.61 -4.58 -16.15
C MET A 78 -9.00 -4.06 -15.73
N LEU A 79 -9.33 -4.12 -14.43
CA LEU A 79 -10.62 -3.64 -13.94
C LEU A 79 -10.80 -2.14 -14.16
N TYR A 80 -9.76 -1.34 -13.88
CA TYR A 80 -9.80 0.11 -14.04
C TYR A 80 -10.00 0.53 -15.50
N THR A 81 -9.31 -0.12 -16.43
CA THR A 81 -9.39 0.18 -17.86
C THR A 81 -10.58 -0.48 -18.56
N TRP A 82 -11.29 -1.41 -17.90
CA TRP A 82 -12.47 -2.06 -18.46
C TRP A 82 -13.55 -1.05 -18.86
N ARG A 83 -13.84 -1.01 -20.17
CA ARG A 83 -14.95 -0.26 -20.78
C ARG A 83 -16.02 -1.26 -21.22
N SER A 84 -17.28 -0.83 -21.20
CA SER A 84 -18.38 -1.75 -21.48
C SER A 84 -18.43 -2.11 -22.96
N CYS A 85 -18.20 -3.39 -23.25
CA CYS A 85 -18.41 -3.96 -24.57
C CYS A 85 -19.91 -4.12 -24.87
N SER A 86 -20.72 -4.51 -23.88
CA SER A 86 -22.16 -4.70 -24.04
C SER A 86 -22.93 -3.43 -24.43
N ARG A 87 -22.40 -2.24 -24.14
CA ARG A 87 -22.97 -0.98 -24.63
C ARG A 87 -22.75 -0.74 -26.13
N ALA A 88 -21.71 -1.34 -26.71
CA ALA A 88 -21.42 -1.26 -28.14
C ALA A 88 -22.12 -2.36 -28.95
N ILE A 89 -22.55 -3.44 -28.30
CA ILE A 89 -23.22 -4.57 -28.95
C ILE A 89 -24.69 -4.21 -29.27
N PRO A 90 -25.16 -4.41 -30.51
CA PRO A 90 -26.56 -4.22 -30.88
C PRO A 90 -27.49 -5.10 -30.03
N GLN A 91 -28.49 -4.49 -29.40
CA GLN A 91 -29.44 -5.24 -28.57
C GLN A 91 -30.48 -5.97 -29.43
N VAL A 92 -30.74 -7.24 -29.09
CA VAL A 92 -31.83 -8.02 -29.67
C VAL A 92 -33.16 -7.49 -29.13
N LYS A 93 -34.01 -6.91 -29.98
CA LYS A 93 -35.26 -6.26 -29.58
C LYS A 93 -36.42 -7.23 -29.39
N CYS A 94 -36.49 -8.27 -30.21
CA CYS A 94 -37.54 -9.28 -30.16
C CYS A 94 -36.98 -10.66 -30.56
N ASN A 95 -37.75 -11.70 -30.26
CA ASN A 95 -37.33 -13.09 -30.54
C ASN A 95 -37.26 -13.40 -32.05
N GLU A 96 -38.03 -12.68 -32.86
CA GLU A 96 -38.19 -12.85 -34.32
C GLU A 96 -37.17 -12.06 -35.14
N GLN A 97 -36.23 -11.37 -34.49
CA GLN A 97 -35.24 -10.54 -35.17
C GLN A 97 -34.33 -11.40 -36.10
N PRO A 98 -34.23 -11.08 -37.41
CA PRO A 98 -33.52 -11.93 -38.37
C PRO A 98 -32.04 -12.18 -38.04
N ASN A 99 -31.31 -11.15 -37.62
CA ASN A 99 -29.88 -11.23 -37.29
C ASN A 99 -29.62 -11.60 -35.82
N ARG A 100 -30.61 -12.15 -35.10
CA ARG A 100 -30.48 -12.50 -33.69
C ARG A 100 -29.36 -13.51 -33.42
N VAL A 101 -29.25 -14.54 -34.27
CA VAL A 101 -28.23 -15.59 -34.12
C VAL A 101 -26.84 -15.00 -34.35
N GLU A 102 -26.66 -14.26 -35.44
CA GLU A 102 -25.39 -13.60 -35.79
C GLU A 102 -24.92 -12.65 -34.69
N ILE A 103 -25.83 -11.84 -34.12
CA ILE A 103 -25.51 -10.96 -32.98
C ILE A 103 -24.97 -11.78 -31.80
N TYR A 104 -25.60 -12.90 -31.44
CA TYR A 104 -25.14 -13.72 -30.33
C TYR A 104 -23.82 -14.43 -30.63
N GLU A 105 -23.60 -14.90 -31.86
CA GLU A 105 -22.32 -15.50 -32.26
C GLU A 105 -21.18 -14.51 -32.12
N LYS A 106 -21.36 -13.29 -32.66
CA LYS A 106 -20.37 -12.20 -32.53
C LYS A 106 -20.23 -11.69 -31.10
N THR A 107 -21.30 -11.70 -30.31
CA THR A 107 -21.25 -11.36 -28.88
C THR A 107 -20.34 -12.34 -28.13
N VAL A 108 -20.48 -13.64 -28.38
CA VAL A 108 -19.60 -14.65 -27.76
C VAL A 108 -18.18 -14.49 -28.25
N GLU A 109 -17.94 -14.37 -29.55
CA GLU A 109 -16.60 -14.20 -30.13
C GLU A 109 -15.82 -13.02 -29.51
N VAL A 110 -16.49 -11.89 -29.27
CA VAL A 110 -15.86 -10.70 -28.68
C VAL A 110 -15.69 -10.82 -27.16
N LEU A 111 -16.67 -11.37 -26.44
CA LEU A 111 -16.67 -11.35 -24.98
C LEU A 111 -16.02 -12.57 -24.34
N GLU A 112 -15.89 -13.69 -25.04
CA GLU A 112 -15.25 -14.92 -24.54
C GLU A 112 -13.83 -14.68 -23.98
N PRO A 113 -12.88 -14.06 -24.73
CA PRO A 113 -11.54 -13.79 -24.20
C PRO A 113 -11.57 -12.85 -22.99
N GLU A 114 -12.51 -11.90 -22.93
CA GLU A 114 -12.66 -10.99 -21.80
C GLU A 114 -13.22 -11.71 -20.57
N VAL A 115 -14.19 -12.62 -20.75
CA VAL A 115 -14.72 -13.44 -19.66
C VAL A 115 -13.66 -14.39 -19.10
N THR A 116 -12.75 -14.91 -19.92
CA THR A 116 -11.60 -15.69 -19.44
C THR A 116 -10.72 -14.87 -18.49
N LYS A 117 -10.49 -13.57 -18.76
CA LYS A 117 -9.76 -12.70 -17.83
C LYS A 117 -10.50 -12.53 -16.50
N LEU A 118 -11.84 -12.47 -16.52
CA LEU A 118 -12.66 -12.39 -15.30
C LEU A 118 -12.63 -13.69 -14.49
N MET A 119 -12.59 -14.84 -15.17
CA MET A 119 -12.39 -16.14 -14.54
C MET A 119 -11.03 -16.19 -13.85
N ASN A 120 -9.97 -15.80 -14.55
CA ASN A 120 -8.61 -15.74 -13.99
C ASN A 120 -8.55 -14.78 -12.79
N PHE A 121 -9.18 -13.62 -12.87
CA PHE A 121 -9.28 -12.70 -11.74
C PHE A 121 -10.01 -13.32 -10.54
N MET A 122 -11.12 -14.02 -10.75
CA MET A 122 -11.85 -14.73 -9.70
C MET A 122 -10.98 -15.80 -9.03
N TYR A 123 -10.17 -16.52 -9.79
CA TYR A 123 -9.22 -17.51 -9.25
C TYR A 123 -8.06 -16.85 -8.53
N PHE A 124 -7.45 -15.82 -9.12
CA PHE A 124 -6.36 -15.07 -8.53
C PHE A 124 -6.72 -14.55 -7.14
N GLN A 125 -7.83 -13.82 -6.99
CA GLN A 125 -8.20 -13.24 -5.70
C GLN A 125 -8.41 -14.32 -4.62
N ARG A 126 -8.92 -15.50 -5.01
CA ARG A 126 -9.12 -16.62 -4.09
C ARG A 126 -7.78 -17.17 -3.63
N THR A 127 -6.88 -17.46 -4.57
CA THR A 127 -5.52 -17.93 -4.28
C THR A 127 -4.74 -16.92 -3.45
N ALA A 128 -4.88 -15.62 -3.74
CA ALA A 128 -4.22 -14.55 -3.01
C ALA A 128 -4.72 -14.44 -1.56
N ILE A 129 -6.03 -14.52 -1.33
CA ILE A 129 -6.58 -14.59 0.04
C ILE A 129 -6.06 -15.82 0.76
N ASP A 130 -6.15 -17.00 0.15
CA ASP A 130 -5.73 -18.27 0.77
C ASP A 130 -4.23 -18.22 1.13
N ARG A 131 -3.40 -17.66 0.25
CA ARG A 131 -1.96 -17.49 0.48
C ARG A 131 -1.68 -16.49 1.60
N PHE A 132 -2.31 -15.32 1.58
CA PHE A 132 -2.15 -14.30 2.62
C PHE A 132 -2.59 -14.83 3.99
N CYS A 133 -3.78 -15.43 4.09
CA CYS A 133 -4.27 -16.02 5.33
C CYS A 133 -3.41 -17.21 5.80
N GLY A 134 -2.81 -17.96 4.87
CA GLY A 134 -1.80 -18.98 5.18
C GLY A 134 -0.58 -18.40 5.89
N GLU A 135 -0.03 -17.30 5.40
CA GLU A 135 1.09 -16.60 6.04
C GLU A 135 0.70 -15.99 7.39
N VAL A 136 -0.49 -15.38 7.50
CA VAL A 136 -1.01 -14.88 8.78
C VAL A 136 -1.10 -16.02 9.80
N ARG A 137 -1.63 -17.19 9.41
CA ARG A 137 -1.71 -18.38 10.28
C ARG A 137 -0.33 -18.87 10.71
N ARG A 138 0.65 -18.87 9.80
CA ARG A 138 2.03 -19.28 10.10
C ARG A 138 2.69 -18.35 11.11
N LEU A 139 2.53 -17.03 10.94
CA LEU A 139 3.14 -16.02 11.82
C LEU A 139 2.42 -15.89 13.17
N CYS A 140 1.13 -16.19 13.24
CA CYS A 140 0.35 -16.14 14.49
C CYS A 140 0.49 -17.41 15.35
N HIS A 141 1.25 -18.42 14.92
CA HIS A 141 1.45 -19.64 15.69
C HIS A 141 2.07 -19.33 17.07
N THR A 142 1.59 -19.97 18.14
CA THR A 142 1.94 -19.64 19.54
C THR A 142 3.44 -19.59 19.79
N GLU A 143 4.21 -20.48 19.16
CA GLU A 143 5.67 -20.51 19.27
C GLU A 143 6.36 -19.42 18.43
N ARG A 144 5.81 -19.09 17.26
CA ARG A 144 6.38 -18.12 16.32
C ARG A 144 5.99 -16.68 16.58
N ARG A 145 4.94 -16.43 17.36
CA ARG A 145 4.49 -15.08 17.72
C ARG A 145 5.55 -14.28 18.50
N LYS A 146 6.49 -14.97 19.13
CA LYS A 146 7.63 -14.34 19.83
C LYS A 146 8.86 -14.17 18.94
N ASP A 147 8.83 -14.72 17.72
CA ASP A 147 9.94 -14.64 16.79
C ASP A 147 9.96 -13.29 16.08
N PHE A 148 11.16 -12.90 15.65
CA PHE A 148 11.35 -11.69 14.87
C PHE A 148 10.72 -11.81 13.48
N VAL A 149 9.96 -10.79 13.09
CA VAL A 149 9.46 -10.59 11.73
C VAL A 149 10.04 -9.30 11.18
N SER A 150 10.62 -9.35 9.97
CA SER A 150 11.23 -8.16 9.38
C SER A 150 10.19 -7.09 9.03
N GLU A 151 10.54 -5.82 9.23
CA GLU A 151 9.68 -4.68 8.90
C GLU A 151 9.31 -4.66 7.41
N ALA A 152 10.27 -5.00 6.53
CA ALA A 152 10.04 -5.09 5.10
C ALA A 152 8.96 -6.13 4.74
N TYR A 153 8.91 -7.25 5.47
CA TYR A 153 7.90 -8.28 5.26
C TYR A 153 6.53 -7.86 5.80
N LEU A 154 6.48 -7.22 6.98
CA LEU A 154 5.25 -6.61 7.50
C LEU A 154 4.67 -5.56 6.53
N LEU A 155 5.51 -4.73 5.92
CA LEU A 155 5.09 -3.80 4.88
C LEU A 155 4.54 -4.51 3.64
N THR A 156 5.14 -5.61 3.19
CA THR A 156 4.58 -6.42 2.10
C THR A 156 3.21 -6.97 2.47
N LEU A 157 3.03 -7.50 3.69
CA LEU A 157 1.69 -7.93 4.16
C LEU A 157 0.71 -6.75 4.21
N GLY A 158 1.15 -5.56 4.60
CA GLY A 158 0.39 -4.32 4.47
C GLY A 158 -0.02 -4.02 3.03
N LYS A 159 0.89 -4.15 2.06
CA LYS A 159 0.59 -3.98 0.64
C LYS A 159 -0.47 -4.98 0.14
N PHE A 160 -0.48 -6.22 0.64
CA PHE A 160 -1.54 -7.20 0.36
C PHE A 160 -2.91 -6.72 0.85
N ILE A 161 -2.98 -6.24 2.09
CA ILE A 161 -4.20 -5.66 2.66
C ILE A 161 -4.72 -4.53 1.75
N ASN A 162 -3.84 -3.61 1.33
CA ASN A 162 -4.20 -2.56 0.38
C ASN A 162 -4.60 -3.10 -1.00
N MET A 163 -3.95 -4.15 -1.52
CA MET A 163 -4.29 -4.78 -2.80
C MET A 163 -5.73 -5.31 -2.79
N PHE A 164 -6.13 -6.02 -1.72
CA PHE A 164 -7.51 -6.51 -1.59
C PHE A 164 -8.52 -5.37 -1.58
N ALA A 165 -8.25 -4.29 -0.85
CA ALA A 165 -9.12 -3.09 -0.86
C ALA A 165 -9.25 -2.48 -2.27
N VAL A 166 -8.14 -2.34 -2.99
CA VAL A 166 -8.13 -1.79 -4.36
C VAL A 166 -8.95 -2.66 -5.31
N LEU A 167 -8.73 -3.98 -5.30
CA LEU A 167 -9.42 -4.91 -6.19
C LEU A 167 -10.92 -4.96 -5.92
N ASP A 168 -11.33 -4.96 -4.65
CA ASP A 168 -12.76 -5.05 -4.28
C ASP A 168 -13.51 -3.76 -4.65
N GLU A 169 -12.93 -2.60 -4.36
CA GLU A 169 -13.52 -1.30 -4.72
C GLU A 169 -13.58 -1.11 -6.24
N LEU A 170 -12.53 -1.49 -6.98
CA LEU A 170 -12.56 -1.47 -8.45
C LEU A 170 -13.66 -2.37 -9.00
N LYS A 171 -13.78 -3.60 -8.48
CA LYS A 171 -14.85 -4.53 -8.84
C LYS A 171 -16.23 -3.96 -8.53
N ASN A 172 -16.41 -3.37 -7.35
CA ASN A 172 -17.68 -2.80 -6.90
C ASN A 172 -18.15 -1.65 -7.80
N MET A 173 -17.24 -0.77 -8.21
CA MET A 173 -17.56 0.40 -9.04
C MET A 173 -17.78 0.05 -10.52
N LYS A 174 -17.24 -1.06 -11.01
CA LYS A 174 -17.27 -1.42 -12.43
C LYS A 174 -18.49 -2.25 -12.82
N CYS A 175 -19.66 -1.62 -12.87
CA CYS A 175 -20.88 -2.26 -13.39
C CYS A 175 -20.73 -2.82 -14.82
N SER A 176 -19.84 -2.24 -15.64
CA SER A 176 -19.52 -2.72 -16.99
C SER A 176 -19.07 -4.19 -16.98
N VAL A 177 -18.25 -4.60 -16.01
CA VAL A 177 -17.73 -5.98 -15.90
C VAL A 177 -18.89 -6.97 -15.70
N LYS A 178 -19.78 -6.67 -14.75
CA LYS A 178 -20.98 -7.48 -14.47
C LYS A 178 -21.90 -7.55 -15.68
N ASN A 179 -22.11 -6.44 -16.37
CA ASN A 179 -23.01 -6.36 -17.51
C ASN A 179 -22.48 -7.11 -18.74
N ASP A 180 -21.17 -6.99 -19.01
CA ASP A 180 -20.52 -7.68 -20.12
C ASP A 180 -20.55 -9.21 -19.90
N HIS A 181 -20.23 -9.69 -18.70
CA HIS A 181 -20.39 -11.10 -18.37
C HIS A 181 -21.85 -11.58 -18.49
N SER A 182 -22.82 -10.76 -18.08
CA SER A 182 -24.25 -11.09 -18.22
C SER A 182 -24.72 -11.12 -19.67
N ALA A 183 -24.14 -10.28 -20.55
CA ALA A 183 -24.39 -10.31 -21.98
C ALA A 183 -23.81 -11.58 -22.63
N TYR A 184 -22.57 -11.92 -22.29
CA TYR A 184 -21.93 -13.17 -22.70
C TYR A 184 -22.74 -14.40 -22.28
N LYS A 185 -23.10 -14.50 -20.99
CA LYS A 185 -23.85 -15.65 -20.45
C LYS A 185 -25.17 -15.87 -21.20
N ARG A 186 -25.92 -14.81 -21.50
CA ARG A 186 -27.17 -14.91 -22.28
C ARG A 186 -26.93 -15.41 -23.71
N ALA A 187 -25.90 -14.89 -24.38
CA ALA A 187 -25.56 -15.30 -25.74
C ALA A 187 -25.09 -16.76 -25.80
N ALA A 188 -24.18 -17.16 -24.90
CA ALA A 188 -23.64 -18.52 -24.83
C ALA A 188 -24.72 -19.57 -24.49
N GLN A 189 -25.65 -19.23 -23.59
CA GLN A 189 -26.80 -20.09 -23.27
C GLN A 189 -27.74 -20.26 -24.48
N PHE A 190 -28.03 -19.18 -25.21
CA PHE A 190 -28.86 -19.26 -26.41
C PHE A 190 -28.24 -20.15 -27.49
N LEU A 191 -26.92 -20.03 -27.70
CA LEU A 191 -26.17 -20.84 -28.67
C LEU A 191 -25.86 -22.27 -28.19
N ARG A 192 -26.29 -22.64 -26.97
CA ARG A 192 -26.02 -23.96 -26.35
C ARG A 192 -24.52 -24.32 -26.28
N LYS A 193 -23.65 -23.32 -26.15
CA LYS A 193 -22.19 -23.52 -26.05
C LYS A 193 -21.73 -24.03 -24.67
N MET A 194 -22.55 -23.84 -23.63
CA MET A 194 -22.28 -24.38 -22.28
C MET A 194 -22.98 -25.72 -22.10
N SER A 195 -22.32 -26.81 -22.46
CA SER A 195 -22.85 -28.19 -22.35
C SER A 195 -22.23 -28.99 -21.21
N GLU A 196 -21.03 -28.64 -20.76
CA GLU A 196 -20.34 -29.37 -19.69
C GLU A 196 -20.75 -28.91 -18.28
N PRO A 197 -21.01 -29.84 -17.33
CA PRO A 197 -21.39 -29.50 -15.96
C PRO A 197 -20.37 -28.61 -15.22
N SER A 198 -19.07 -28.83 -15.46
CA SER A 198 -17.97 -28.03 -14.90
C SER A 198 -18.04 -26.56 -15.34
N SER A 199 -18.18 -26.32 -16.64
CA SER A 199 -18.28 -24.98 -17.24
C SER A 199 -19.53 -24.23 -16.74
N ILE A 200 -20.65 -24.93 -16.56
CA ILE A 200 -21.89 -24.34 -16.01
C ILE A 200 -21.66 -23.88 -14.56
N GLN A 201 -21.03 -24.72 -13.73
CA GLN A 201 -20.74 -24.38 -12.34
C GLN A 201 -19.78 -23.19 -12.24
N GLU A 202 -18.74 -23.17 -13.07
CA GLU A 202 -17.78 -22.06 -13.16
C GLU A 202 -18.44 -20.73 -13.53
N SER A 203 -19.28 -20.72 -14.57
CA SER A 203 -20.05 -19.52 -14.97
C SER A 203 -20.99 -19.05 -13.85
N GLN A 204 -21.56 -19.99 -13.09
CA GLN A 204 -22.41 -19.66 -11.94
C GLN A 204 -21.60 -19.04 -10.79
N ASN A 205 -20.42 -19.59 -10.48
CA ASN A 205 -19.50 -19.02 -9.48
C ASN A 205 -19.10 -17.59 -9.85
N LEU A 206 -18.73 -17.35 -11.12
CA LEU A 206 -18.38 -16.01 -11.60
C LEU A 206 -19.57 -15.04 -11.52
N SER A 207 -20.77 -15.51 -11.85
CA SER A 207 -22.01 -14.72 -11.71
C SER A 207 -22.21 -14.25 -10.27
N MET A 208 -22.04 -15.16 -9.31
CA MET A 208 -22.17 -14.85 -7.88
C MET A 208 -21.06 -13.93 -7.39
N PHE A 209 -19.82 -14.14 -7.83
CA PHE A 209 -18.69 -13.29 -7.49
C PHE A 209 -18.92 -11.84 -7.94
N LEU A 210 -19.31 -11.62 -9.20
CA LEU A 210 -19.56 -10.29 -9.75
C LEU A 210 -20.81 -9.61 -9.19
N ALA A 211 -21.81 -10.38 -8.74
CA ALA A 211 -23.06 -9.84 -8.21
C ALA A 211 -22.93 -9.35 -6.76
N ASN A 212 -22.12 -9.99 -5.93
CA ASN A 212 -21.98 -9.67 -4.52
C ASN A 212 -21.04 -8.48 -4.31
N HIS A 213 -21.51 -7.43 -3.64
CA HIS A 213 -20.69 -6.28 -3.26
C HIS A 213 -19.77 -6.65 -2.10
N ASN A 214 -18.56 -6.08 -2.07
CA ASN A 214 -17.53 -6.34 -1.04
C ASN A 214 -17.13 -7.82 -0.89
N LYS A 215 -17.19 -8.61 -1.98
CA LYS A 215 -17.02 -10.06 -1.90
C LYS A 215 -15.58 -10.45 -1.52
N ILE A 216 -14.57 -9.69 -1.96
CA ILE A 216 -13.17 -9.98 -1.62
C ILE A 216 -12.94 -9.66 -0.14
N THR A 217 -13.40 -8.49 0.32
CA THR A 217 -13.30 -8.06 1.73
C THR A 217 -14.00 -9.04 2.68
N GLN A 218 -15.23 -9.46 2.35
CA GLN A 218 -15.98 -10.41 3.17
C GLN A 218 -15.28 -11.77 3.25
N SER A 219 -14.75 -12.26 2.12
CA SER A 219 -14.03 -13.54 2.09
C SER A 219 -12.74 -13.47 2.92
N LEU A 220 -12.02 -12.34 2.85
CA LEU A 220 -10.82 -12.10 3.64
C LEU A 220 -11.15 -12.05 5.15
N GLN A 221 -12.17 -11.30 5.56
CA GLN A 221 -12.60 -11.23 6.96
C GLN A 221 -12.97 -12.62 7.50
N GLN A 222 -13.78 -13.39 6.75
CA GLN A 222 -14.18 -14.74 7.15
C GLN A 222 -13.00 -15.68 7.36
N GLN A 223 -11.97 -15.61 6.51
CA GLN A 223 -10.79 -16.46 6.65
C GLN A 223 -9.84 -16.00 7.77
N LEU A 224 -9.74 -14.69 8.00
CA LEU A 224 -8.92 -14.13 9.07
C LEU A 224 -9.51 -14.40 10.46
N GLU A 225 -10.82 -14.22 10.64
CA GLU A 225 -11.48 -14.40 11.94
C GLU A 225 -11.39 -15.85 12.47
N VAL A 226 -11.13 -16.82 11.60
CA VAL A 226 -10.89 -18.23 11.97
C VAL A 226 -9.50 -18.43 12.58
N ILE A 227 -8.53 -17.54 12.31
CA ILE A 227 -7.16 -17.64 12.79
C ILE A 227 -7.07 -16.98 14.17
N HIS A 228 -6.70 -17.76 15.19
CA HIS A 228 -6.53 -17.23 16.54
C HIS A 228 -5.34 -16.25 16.60
N GLY A 229 -5.58 -15.02 17.05
CA GLY A 229 -4.54 -13.99 17.21
C GLY A 229 -4.16 -13.24 15.94
N TYR A 230 -4.95 -13.33 14.85
CA TYR A 230 -4.70 -12.60 13.60
C TYR A 230 -4.62 -11.09 13.82
N GLU A 231 -5.39 -10.56 14.78
CA GLU A 231 -5.47 -9.15 15.13
C GLU A 231 -4.14 -8.60 15.66
N GLU A 232 -3.29 -9.47 16.19
CA GLU A 232 -1.99 -9.08 16.74
C GLU A 232 -1.00 -8.84 15.62
N LEU A 233 -0.95 -9.72 14.61
CA LEU A 233 -0.12 -9.46 13.43
C LEU A 233 -0.60 -8.22 12.66
N LEU A 234 -1.92 -8.04 12.53
CA LEU A 234 -2.47 -6.82 11.91
C LEU A 234 -2.12 -5.57 12.71
N ALA A 235 -2.12 -5.64 14.05
CA ALA A 235 -1.68 -4.54 14.91
C ALA A 235 -0.20 -4.18 14.69
N ASP A 236 0.68 -5.17 14.47
CA ASP A 236 2.09 -4.92 14.14
C ASP A 236 2.24 -4.19 12.81
N ILE A 237 1.49 -4.62 11.79
CA ILE A 237 1.47 -3.95 10.47
C ILE A 237 0.97 -2.51 10.61
N VAL A 238 -0.13 -2.28 11.34
CA VAL A 238 -0.71 -0.95 11.54
C VAL A 238 0.24 -0.04 12.34
N ASN A 239 0.86 -0.55 13.39
CA ASN A 239 1.83 0.21 14.19
C ASN A 239 3.06 0.58 13.37
N LEU A 240 3.59 -0.35 12.57
CA LEU A 240 4.70 -0.07 11.66
C LEU A 240 4.32 1.01 10.65
N CYS A 241 3.12 0.94 10.06
CA CYS A 241 2.66 1.98 9.14
C CYS A 241 2.50 3.35 9.82
N ALA A 242 2.01 3.37 11.07
CA ALA A 242 1.86 4.59 11.84
C ALA A 242 3.22 5.18 12.25
N ASP A 243 4.22 4.34 12.54
CA ASP A 243 5.59 4.76 12.81
C ASP A 243 6.26 5.33 11.55
N TYR A 244 6.19 4.60 10.44
CA TYR A 244 6.73 5.05 9.15
C TYR A 244 6.12 6.37 8.69
N TYR A 245 4.82 6.57 8.93
CA TYR A 245 4.15 7.82 8.57
C TYR A 245 4.62 9.00 9.44
N ASP A 246 4.78 8.79 10.74
CA ASP A 246 5.18 9.82 11.71
C ASP A 246 6.65 10.23 11.51
N ASN A 247 7.52 9.24 11.32
CA ASN A 247 8.96 9.42 11.12
C ASN A 247 9.34 9.76 9.68
N LYS A 248 8.36 9.90 8.78
CA LYS A 248 8.55 10.18 7.34
C LYS A 248 9.44 9.16 6.63
N LEU A 249 9.30 7.88 6.99
CA LEU A 249 9.99 6.75 6.35
C LEU A 249 9.27 6.33 5.06
N TYR A 250 9.18 7.27 4.13
CA TYR A 250 8.64 7.06 2.78
C TYR A 250 9.26 8.10 1.85
N LEU A 251 9.39 7.75 0.57
CA LEU A 251 9.95 8.68 -0.42
C LEU A 251 8.86 9.18 -1.37
N THR A 252 8.07 8.28 -1.95
CA THR A 252 7.08 8.62 -2.99
C THR A 252 5.70 8.95 -2.41
N PRO A 253 4.85 9.73 -3.12
CA PRO A 253 3.49 10.00 -2.67
C PRO A 253 2.65 8.71 -2.54
N SER A 254 2.86 7.74 -3.43
CA SER A 254 2.19 6.44 -3.39
C SER A 254 2.51 5.66 -2.11
N GLU A 255 3.75 5.67 -1.65
CA GLU A 255 4.14 5.03 -0.38
C GLU A 255 3.47 5.73 0.80
N LYS A 256 3.54 7.06 0.86
CA LYS A 256 2.85 7.87 1.88
C LYS A 256 1.36 7.51 1.98
N HIS A 257 0.67 7.47 0.85
CA HIS A 257 -0.77 7.18 0.79
C HIS A 257 -1.07 5.71 1.08
N MET A 258 -0.18 4.78 0.74
CA MET A 258 -0.30 3.37 1.06
C MET A 258 -0.31 3.14 2.57
N LEU A 259 0.59 3.77 3.34
CA LEU A 259 0.60 3.66 4.81
C LEU A 259 -0.76 4.02 5.44
N LEU A 260 -1.36 5.11 4.99
CA LEU A 260 -2.69 5.56 5.45
C LEU A 260 -3.81 4.59 5.09
N LYS A 261 -3.78 4.03 3.87
CA LYS A 261 -4.76 3.04 3.43
C LYS A 261 -4.65 1.74 4.23
N VAL A 262 -3.42 1.28 4.49
CA VAL A 262 -3.17 0.09 5.31
C VAL A 262 -3.62 0.31 6.75
N MET A 263 -3.36 1.48 7.35
CA MET A 263 -3.90 1.82 8.67
C MET A 263 -5.43 1.74 8.69
N GLY A 264 -6.11 2.33 7.70
CA GLY A 264 -7.56 2.37 7.65
C GLY A 264 -8.18 0.99 7.47
N PHE A 265 -7.76 0.27 6.43
CA PHE A 265 -8.30 -1.05 6.15
C PHE A 265 -7.85 -2.10 7.16
N GLY A 266 -6.64 -1.99 7.72
CA GLY A 266 -6.15 -2.82 8.82
C GLY A 266 -7.03 -2.69 10.06
N LEU A 267 -7.35 -1.46 10.49
CA LEU A 267 -8.30 -1.23 11.59
C LEU A 267 -9.69 -1.80 11.30
N TYR A 268 -10.17 -1.65 10.06
CA TYR A 268 -11.45 -2.22 9.64
C TYR A 268 -11.47 -3.75 9.70
N LEU A 269 -10.37 -4.43 9.32
CA LEU A 269 -10.25 -5.89 9.40
C LEU A 269 -10.08 -6.38 10.85
N MET A 270 -9.45 -5.59 11.72
CA MET A 270 -9.27 -5.91 13.14
C MET A 270 -10.53 -5.69 13.99
N ASP A 271 -11.50 -4.92 13.51
CA ASP A 271 -12.74 -4.60 14.21
C ASP A 271 -13.89 -5.48 13.71
N GLY A 272 -13.95 -6.71 14.23
CA GLY A 272 -14.88 -7.77 13.79
C GLY A 272 -15.57 -8.46 14.96
N ASN A 273 -16.04 -9.68 14.78
CA ASN A 273 -16.75 -10.40 15.85
C ASN A 273 -15.80 -10.92 16.94
N SER A 274 -14.58 -11.31 16.54
CA SER A 274 -13.57 -11.92 17.42
C SER A 274 -12.59 -10.91 18.02
N SER A 275 -12.48 -9.70 17.45
CA SER A 275 -11.53 -8.67 17.87
C SER A 275 -12.18 -7.29 17.89
N ASN A 276 -11.70 -6.42 18.78
CA ASN A 276 -12.22 -5.08 18.96
C ASN A 276 -11.07 -4.09 19.14
N ILE A 277 -10.97 -3.13 18.20
CA ILE A 277 -9.85 -2.18 18.14
C ILE A 277 -9.80 -1.25 19.37
N TYR A 278 -10.95 -0.94 19.97
CA TYR A 278 -11.02 -0.07 21.14
C TYR A 278 -10.48 -0.74 22.40
N LYS A 279 -10.68 -2.06 22.53
CA LYS A 279 -10.06 -2.87 23.59
C LYS A 279 -8.55 -3.00 23.39
N LEU A 280 -8.08 -3.13 22.14
CA LEU A 280 -6.64 -3.15 21.82
C LEU A 280 -5.98 -1.80 22.15
N ASP A 281 -6.64 -0.69 21.85
CA ASP A 281 -6.19 0.64 22.22
C ASP A 281 -6.15 0.86 23.74
N ALA A 282 -7.15 0.35 24.48
CA ALA A 282 -7.14 0.39 25.94
C ALA A 282 -5.94 -0.38 26.54
N LYS A 283 -5.49 -1.45 25.87
CA LYS A 283 -4.26 -2.20 26.22
C LYS A 283 -2.98 -1.55 25.69
N LYS A 284 -3.06 -0.36 25.07
CA LYS A 284 -1.96 0.34 24.39
C LYS A 284 -1.30 -0.49 23.28
N ARG A 285 -2.01 -1.46 22.72
CA ARG A 285 -1.51 -2.32 21.64
C ARG A 285 -1.44 -1.59 20.30
N ILE A 286 -2.37 -0.66 20.10
CA ILE A 286 -2.44 0.28 18.97
C ILE A 286 -2.75 1.67 19.51
N ASN A 287 -2.47 2.71 18.73
CA ASN A 287 -2.76 4.10 19.12
C ASN A 287 -3.77 4.73 18.14
N LEU A 288 -5.05 4.63 18.49
CA LEU A 288 -6.13 5.17 17.65
C LEU A 288 -6.10 6.70 17.59
N SER A 289 -5.62 7.38 18.64
CA SER A 289 -5.53 8.85 18.68
C SER A 289 -4.53 9.39 17.65
N LYS A 290 -3.40 8.68 17.47
CA LYS A 290 -2.39 9.00 16.45
C LYS A 290 -2.97 8.84 15.04
N ILE A 291 -3.68 7.74 14.79
CA ILE A 291 -4.32 7.45 13.50
C ILE A 291 -5.44 8.47 13.20
N ASP A 292 -6.26 8.83 14.19
CA ASP A 292 -7.29 9.88 14.05
C ASP A 292 -6.68 11.22 13.61
N LYS A 293 -5.56 11.62 14.22
CA LYS A 293 -4.84 12.85 13.83
C LYS A 293 -4.37 12.80 12.38
N PHE A 294 -3.79 11.67 11.95
CA PHE A 294 -3.35 11.48 10.56
C PHE A 294 -4.50 11.58 9.57
N PHE A 295 -5.63 10.91 9.86
CA PHE A 295 -6.80 10.94 8.99
C PHE A 295 -7.48 12.31 8.98
N LYS A 296 -7.44 13.05 10.09
CA LYS A 296 -7.93 14.42 10.14
C LYS A 296 -7.08 15.38 9.32
N GLN A 297 -5.76 15.20 9.37
CA GLN A 297 -4.83 16.00 8.59
C GLN A 297 -5.00 15.74 7.08
N LEU A 298 -5.03 14.48 6.66
CA LEU A 298 -5.21 14.04 5.28
C LEU A 298 -6.41 13.09 5.18
N GLN A 299 -7.57 13.60 4.78
CA GLN A 299 -8.84 12.85 4.82
C GLN A 299 -9.06 11.95 3.59
N VAL A 300 -8.55 12.37 2.43
CA VAL A 300 -8.83 11.74 1.14
C VAL A 300 -7.51 11.42 0.45
N VAL A 301 -7.37 10.17 0.01
CA VAL A 301 -6.18 9.69 -0.69
C VAL A 301 -6.53 8.95 -1.98
N PRO A 302 -5.59 8.87 -2.94
CA PRO A 302 -5.68 7.99 -4.09
C PRO A 302 -5.91 6.52 -3.73
N LEU A 303 -7.00 5.95 -4.25
CA LEU A 303 -7.16 4.49 -4.23
C LEU A 303 -6.48 3.88 -5.44
N PHE A 304 -6.98 4.16 -6.64
CA PHE A 304 -6.44 3.71 -7.92
C PHE A 304 -6.86 4.65 -9.05
N GLY A 305 -5.94 5.09 -9.91
CA GLY A 305 -6.27 6.03 -10.99
C GLY A 305 -6.99 7.30 -10.49
N ASP A 306 -8.14 7.62 -11.06
CA ASP A 306 -9.00 8.73 -10.63
C ASP A 306 -9.93 8.39 -9.46
N MET A 307 -9.96 7.13 -9.01
CA MET A 307 -10.72 6.71 -7.83
C MET A 307 -10.04 7.17 -6.55
N GLN A 308 -10.86 7.65 -5.62
CA GLN A 308 -10.45 8.17 -4.32
C GLN A 308 -11.06 7.32 -3.22
N ILE A 309 -10.44 7.38 -2.05
CA ILE A 309 -11.01 6.82 -0.83
C ILE A 309 -10.94 7.85 0.29
N GLU A 310 -12.06 7.99 1.00
CA GLU A 310 -12.11 8.72 2.27
C GLU A 310 -11.64 7.77 3.37
N LEU A 311 -10.54 8.11 4.04
CA LEU A 311 -9.96 7.25 5.07
C LEU A 311 -10.91 7.04 6.26
N SER A 312 -11.70 8.06 6.59
CA SER A 312 -12.70 7.98 7.65
C SER A 312 -13.83 6.98 7.33
N ARG A 313 -14.02 6.58 6.06
CA ARG A 313 -15.00 5.57 5.67
C ARG A 313 -14.73 4.24 6.36
N TYR A 314 -13.48 3.80 6.42
CA TYR A 314 -13.10 2.54 7.09
C TYR A 314 -13.50 2.54 8.57
N ILE A 315 -13.36 3.68 9.22
CA ILE A 315 -13.76 3.87 10.62
C ILE A 315 -15.28 3.87 10.75
N LYS A 316 -15.98 4.66 9.92
CA LYS A 316 -17.45 4.77 9.95
C LYS A 316 -18.16 3.44 9.68
N THR A 317 -17.55 2.55 8.91
CA THR A 317 -18.10 1.23 8.57
C THR A 317 -17.60 0.09 9.44
N SER A 318 -16.77 0.36 10.46
CA SER A 318 -16.26 -0.69 11.36
C SER A 318 -17.38 -1.19 12.30
N ALA A 319 -17.25 -2.44 12.78
CA ALA A 319 -18.32 -3.11 13.51
C ALA A 319 -18.76 -2.37 14.79
N HIS A 320 -17.81 -1.78 15.53
CA HIS A 320 -18.06 -1.15 16.83
C HIS A 320 -18.01 0.38 16.79
N PHE A 321 -18.12 0.99 15.60
CA PHE A 321 -18.03 2.44 15.45
C PHE A 321 -19.12 3.21 16.19
N GLU A 322 -20.36 2.74 16.10
CA GLU A 322 -21.54 3.47 16.59
C GLU A 322 -21.49 3.77 18.09
N GLU A 323 -20.98 2.83 18.88
CA GLU A 323 -20.81 2.95 20.34
C GLU A 323 -19.63 3.87 20.72
N ASN A 324 -18.70 4.10 19.79
CA ASN A 324 -17.41 4.73 20.04
C ASN A 324 -17.18 6.00 19.19
N LYS A 325 -18.24 6.63 18.68
CA LYS A 325 -18.15 7.82 17.81
C LYS A 325 -17.35 8.97 18.42
N SER A 326 -17.47 9.16 19.73
CA SER A 326 -16.80 10.25 20.47
C SER A 326 -15.27 10.17 20.43
N ARG A 327 -14.70 9.00 20.11
CA ARG A 327 -13.25 8.80 20.01
C ARG A 327 -12.62 9.34 18.72
N TRP A 328 -13.44 9.68 17.72
CA TRP A 328 -12.97 10.02 16.38
C TRP A 328 -13.31 11.45 16.02
N THR A 329 -12.29 12.25 15.67
CA THR A 329 -12.47 13.62 15.19
C THR A 329 -12.32 13.72 13.67
N CYS A 330 -11.64 12.76 13.03
CA CYS A 330 -11.45 12.69 11.58
C CYS A 330 -12.74 12.42 10.79
N THR A 331 -13.80 11.94 11.45
CA THR A 331 -15.10 11.64 10.83
C THR A 331 -15.91 12.90 10.52
N SER A 332 -15.58 14.02 11.18
CA SER A 332 -16.16 15.33 10.93
C SER A 332 -15.44 16.05 9.78
N ILE A 333 -16.22 16.61 8.85
CA ILE A 333 -15.67 17.38 7.73
C ILE A 333 -15.23 18.74 8.28
N SER A 334 -13.92 18.96 8.32
CA SER A 334 -13.33 20.26 8.69
C SER A 334 -12.43 20.78 7.56
N SER A 335 -12.31 22.10 7.48
CA SER A 335 -11.36 22.77 6.59
C SER A 335 -9.94 22.56 7.12
N SER A 336 -9.22 21.56 6.58
CA SER A 336 -7.81 21.37 6.92
C SER A 336 -6.93 22.37 6.14
N PRO A 337 -5.97 23.06 6.80
CA PRO A 337 -5.01 23.95 6.15
C PRO A 337 -4.17 23.25 5.07
N GLN A 338 -4.06 21.92 5.12
CA GLN A 338 -3.37 21.13 4.10
C GLN A 338 -3.96 21.31 2.69
N TYR A 339 -5.21 21.76 2.59
CA TYR A 339 -5.88 21.99 1.32
C TYR A 339 -5.90 23.47 0.90
N ASN A 340 -5.36 24.39 1.71
CA ASN A 340 -5.21 25.79 1.36
C ASN A 340 -3.96 25.99 0.51
N ILE A 341 -4.13 25.96 -0.81
CA ILE A 341 -3.00 26.10 -1.74
C ILE A 341 -2.30 27.46 -1.59
N CYS A 342 -3.00 28.53 -1.21
CA CYS A 342 -2.38 29.85 -1.08
C CYS A 342 -1.35 29.89 0.04
N GLU A 343 -1.64 29.27 1.18
CA GLU A 343 -0.69 29.16 2.30
C GLU A 343 0.48 28.22 1.94
N GLN A 344 0.20 27.07 1.32
CA GLN A 344 1.22 26.09 0.93
C GLN A 344 2.18 26.64 -0.15
N MET A 345 1.68 27.48 -1.06
CA MET A 345 2.48 28.06 -2.15
C MET A 345 3.63 28.95 -1.64
N LEU A 346 3.50 29.57 -0.47
CA LEU A 346 4.58 30.36 0.13
C LEU A 346 5.75 29.45 0.50
N GLN A 347 5.47 28.40 1.27
CA GLN A 347 6.47 27.43 1.70
C GLN A 347 7.12 26.72 0.49
N ILE A 348 6.32 26.31 -0.50
CA ILE A 348 6.83 25.67 -1.73
C ILE A 348 7.81 26.57 -2.48
N ARG A 349 7.52 27.88 -2.60
CA ARG A 349 8.41 28.83 -3.28
C ARG A 349 9.71 29.04 -2.52
N ASP A 350 9.64 29.16 -1.20
CA ASP A 350 10.80 29.34 -0.34
C ASP A 350 11.73 28.12 -0.39
N ASP A 351 11.16 26.91 -0.30
CA ASP A 351 11.92 25.67 -0.37
C ASP A 351 12.53 25.45 -1.77
N HIS A 352 11.77 25.76 -2.83
CA HIS A 352 12.27 25.73 -4.20
C HIS A 352 13.47 26.67 -4.39
N MET A 353 13.34 27.93 -3.95
CA MET A 353 14.41 28.92 -4.06
C MET A 353 15.67 28.47 -3.32
N ARG A 354 15.51 28.00 -2.07
CA ARG A 354 16.63 27.54 -1.23
C ARG A 354 17.35 26.34 -1.85
N PHE A 355 16.60 25.31 -2.24
CA PHE A 355 17.16 24.07 -2.77
C PHE A 355 17.84 24.27 -4.12
N ILE A 356 17.18 24.94 -5.07
CA ILE A 356 17.75 25.16 -6.41
C ILE A 356 19.01 26.04 -6.34
N SER A 357 19.02 27.05 -5.46
CA SER A 357 20.22 27.87 -5.24
C SER A 357 21.41 27.04 -4.73
N GLU A 358 21.16 26.11 -3.81
CA GLU A 358 22.19 25.21 -3.30
C GLU A 358 22.66 24.23 -4.38
N LEU A 359 21.73 23.57 -5.07
CA LEU A 359 22.02 22.62 -6.15
C LEU A 359 22.84 23.27 -7.29
N ALA A 360 22.46 24.49 -7.70
CA ALA A 360 23.16 25.24 -8.74
C ALA A 360 24.62 25.56 -8.36
N ARG A 361 24.92 25.76 -7.07
CA ARG A 361 26.31 25.97 -6.61
C ARG A 361 27.17 24.75 -6.85
N TYR A 362 26.65 23.54 -6.60
CA TYR A 362 27.39 22.30 -6.82
C TYR A 362 27.58 22.03 -8.31
N SER A 363 26.53 22.20 -9.12
CA SER A 363 26.63 22.07 -10.59
C SER A 363 27.65 23.06 -11.20
N ASN A 364 27.54 24.34 -10.85
CA ASN A 364 28.48 25.36 -11.35
C ASN A 364 29.91 25.12 -10.86
N SER A 365 30.10 24.62 -9.62
CA SER A 365 31.43 24.29 -9.12
C SER A 365 32.08 23.15 -9.91
N GLU A 366 31.30 22.15 -10.33
CA GLU A 366 31.79 21.05 -11.16
C GLU A 366 32.13 21.50 -12.57
N VAL A 367 31.28 22.35 -13.19
CA VAL A 367 31.54 22.89 -14.54
C VAL A 367 32.79 23.78 -14.55
N VAL A 368 32.99 24.60 -13.53
CA VAL A 368 34.16 25.51 -13.43
C VAL A 368 35.45 24.72 -13.11
N THR A 369 35.39 23.73 -12.21
CA THR A 369 36.58 22.96 -11.79
C THR A 369 36.94 21.79 -12.70
N GLY A 370 35.97 21.25 -13.46
CA GLY A 370 36.18 20.15 -14.41
C GLY A 370 36.87 20.56 -15.73
N SER A 371 37.01 21.87 -15.98
CA SER A 371 37.65 22.38 -17.21
C SER A 371 39.19 22.32 -17.23
N GLY A 372 39.84 21.83 -16.16
CA GLY A 372 41.32 21.81 -16.11
C GLY A 372 41.99 20.91 -15.08
N ARG A 373 41.27 20.07 -14.33
CA ARG A 373 41.88 19.10 -13.41
C ARG A 373 41.54 17.68 -13.84
N GLN A 374 42.59 16.88 -14.10
CA GLN A 374 42.51 15.42 -14.16
C GLN A 374 41.67 14.90 -12.99
N GLU A 375 40.86 13.88 -13.24
CA GLU A 375 39.90 13.21 -12.34
C GLU A 375 40.42 13.05 -10.89
N ALA A 376 40.38 14.13 -10.11
CA ALA A 376 40.67 14.07 -8.70
C ALA A 376 39.43 13.49 -8.04
N GLN A 377 39.58 12.28 -7.49
CA GLN A 377 38.51 11.59 -6.78
C GLN A 377 37.98 12.48 -5.65
N LYS A 378 36.66 12.71 -5.61
CA LYS A 378 36.03 13.52 -4.56
C LYS A 378 36.22 12.84 -3.19
N THR A 379 36.21 13.65 -2.14
CA THR A 379 36.25 13.18 -0.75
C THR A 379 34.91 12.55 -0.33
N ASP A 380 34.94 11.67 0.67
CA ASP A 380 33.73 11.06 1.24
C ASP A 380 32.72 12.12 1.72
N THR A 381 33.20 13.26 2.22
CA THR A 381 32.36 14.39 2.64
C THR A 381 31.64 15.06 1.47
N GLU A 382 32.30 15.17 0.31
CA GLU A 382 31.68 15.72 -0.89
C GLU A 382 30.66 14.74 -1.47
N TYR A 383 30.98 13.44 -1.53
CA TYR A 383 30.01 12.41 -1.93
C TYR A 383 28.80 12.37 -1.00
N ARG A 384 29.01 12.45 0.31
CA ARG A 384 27.92 12.49 1.29
C ARG A 384 27.01 13.69 1.06
N LYS A 385 27.58 14.86 0.79
CA LYS A 385 26.80 16.08 0.54
C LYS A 385 25.98 15.99 -0.75
N LEU A 386 26.54 15.40 -1.82
CA LEU A 386 25.81 15.12 -3.05
C LEU A 386 24.67 14.11 -2.82
N PHE A 387 24.90 13.08 -2.00
CA PHE A 387 23.87 12.12 -1.61
C PHE A 387 22.72 12.79 -0.85
N ASP A 388 23.04 13.64 0.14
CA ASP A 388 22.03 14.37 0.93
C ASP A 388 21.22 15.33 0.03
N LEU A 389 21.86 16.01 -0.92
CA LEU A 389 21.18 16.86 -1.90
C LEU A 389 20.25 16.08 -2.83
N ALA A 390 20.69 14.92 -3.32
CA ALA A 390 19.87 14.06 -4.17
C ALA A 390 18.62 13.57 -3.42
N LEU A 391 18.79 13.11 -2.17
CA LEU A 391 17.68 12.70 -1.33
C LEU A 391 16.71 13.85 -1.02
N GLN A 392 17.24 15.02 -0.65
CA GLN A 392 16.44 16.22 -0.38
C GLN A 392 15.63 16.65 -1.63
N GLY A 393 16.24 16.61 -2.81
CA GLY A 393 15.57 16.91 -4.07
C GLY A 393 14.41 15.97 -4.35
N MET A 394 14.62 14.65 -4.21
CA MET A 394 13.56 13.65 -4.37
C MET A 394 12.43 13.86 -3.35
N GLN A 395 12.75 14.18 -2.09
CA GLN A 395 11.76 14.46 -1.06
C GLN A 395 10.93 15.72 -1.36
N LEU A 396 11.55 16.80 -1.84
CA LEU A 396 10.84 18.02 -2.23
C LEU A 396 9.89 17.77 -3.40
N LEU A 397 10.36 17.09 -4.45
CA LEU A 397 9.52 16.72 -5.60
C LEU A 397 8.33 15.86 -5.17
N SER A 398 8.56 14.91 -4.27
CA SER A 398 7.50 14.07 -3.71
C SER A 398 6.49 14.89 -2.92
N GLN A 399 6.93 15.81 -2.05
CA GLN A 399 6.05 16.68 -1.27
C GLN A 399 5.16 17.53 -2.18
N TRP A 400 5.73 18.17 -3.21
CA TRP A 400 4.97 19.01 -4.14
C TRP A 400 3.98 18.18 -4.96
N SER A 401 4.41 17.02 -5.45
CA SER A 401 3.54 16.08 -6.18
C SER A 401 2.39 15.58 -5.30
N ALA A 402 2.67 15.22 -4.05
CA ALA A 402 1.67 14.81 -3.08
C ALA A 402 0.66 15.93 -2.82
N HIS A 403 1.11 17.18 -2.60
CA HIS A 403 0.22 18.32 -2.37
C HIS A 403 -0.74 18.57 -3.54
N VAL A 404 -0.23 18.57 -4.77
CA VAL A 404 -1.08 18.74 -5.97
C VAL A 404 -2.12 17.62 -6.04
N MET A 405 -1.69 16.37 -5.86
CA MET A 405 -2.57 15.21 -5.91
C MET A 405 -3.65 15.26 -4.82
N GLU A 406 -3.28 15.57 -3.58
CA GLU A 406 -4.19 15.64 -2.44
C GLU A 406 -5.25 16.74 -2.61
N VAL A 407 -4.85 17.94 -3.08
CA VAL A 407 -5.77 19.07 -3.32
C VAL A 407 -6.73 18.78 -4.47
N VAL A 408 -6.22 18.30 -5.61
CA VAL A 408 -7.06 18.00 -6.78
C VAL A 408 -8.09 16.92 -6.44
N ARG A 409 -7.71 15.94 -5.63
CA ARG A 409 -8.55 14.79 -5.30
C ARG A 409 -9.61 15.12 -4.26
N ARG A 410 -9.29 15.92 -3.24
CA ARG A 410 -10.32 16.47 -2.34
C ARG A 410 -11.35 17.28 -3.12
N LYS A 411 -10.92 18.14 -4.06
CA LYS A 411 -11.85 18.91 -4.90
C LYS A 411 -12.75 18.01 -5.75
N ARG A 412 -12.22 16.93 -6.34
CA ARG A 412 -13.04 15.96 -7.09
C ARG A 412 -14.09 15.26 -6.22
N MET A 413 -13.79 15.00 -4.95
CA MET A 413 -14.75 14.41 -4.03
C MET A 413 -15.82 15.41 -3.58
N MET A 414 -15.48 16.70 -3.44
CA MET A 414 -16.42 17.75 -3.01
C MET A 414 -17.27 18.37 -4.13
N SER A 415 -16.85 18.25 -5.39
CA SER A 415 -17.53 18.85 -6.55
C SER A 415 -17.90 17.77 -7.57
N ASP A 416 -19.20 17.54 -7.76
CA ASP A 416 -19.77 16.75 -8.88
C ASP A 416 -19.40 17.33 -10.26
N SER A 417 -18.84 18.55 -10.33
CA SER A 417 -18.45 19.19 -11.57
C SER A 417 -17.04 18.78 -12.02
N LYS A 418 -17.00 17.81 -12.95
CA LYS A 418 -15.80 17.22 -13.58
C LYS A 418 -14.91 18.20 -14.37
N LYS A 419 -15.32 19.45 -14.58
CA LYS A 419 -14.73 20.33 -15.61
C LYS A 419 -13.57 21.21 -15.12
N LEU A 420 -13.45 21.53 -13.83
CA LEU A 420 -12.45 22.51 -13.37
C LEU A 420 -11.07 21.92 -13.01
N SER A 421 -10.96 20.60 -12.80
CA SER A 421 -9.73 19.97 -12.27
C SER A 421 -8.75 19.48 -13.34
N VAL A 422 -9.19 19.31 -14.60
CA VAL A 422 -8.32 18.89 -15.71
C VAL A 422 -7.37 20.01 -16.15
N LEU A 423 -7.83 21.27 -16.06
CA LEU A 423 -7.02 22.43 -16.46
C LEU A 423 -5.84 22.67 -15.51
N LEU A 424 -6.00 22.41 -14.20
CA LEU A 424 -4.93 22.60 -13.21
C LEU A 424 -3.83 21.52 -13.29
N LEU A 425 -4.19 20.27 -13.56
CA LEU A 425 -3.22 19.17 -13.75
C LEU A 425 -2.35 19.38 -14.99
N PHE A 426 -2.96 19.68 -16.15
CA PHE A 426 -2.23 19.91 -17.39
C PHE A 426 -1.30 21.13 -17.33
N THR A 427 -1.67 22.18 -16.61
CA THR A 427 -0.86 23.41 -16.58
C THR A 427 0.32 23.30 -15.59
N MET A 428 0.27 22.41 -14.59
CA MET A 428 1.33 22.27 -13.59
C MET A 428 2.29 21.11 -13.86
N GLU A 429 1.82 19.95 -14.34
CA GLU A 429 2.72 18.84 -14.72
C GLU A 429 3.65 19.26 -15.87
N SER A 430 3.14 20.00 -16.87
CA SER A 430 3.96 20.47 -17.99
C SER A 430 4.95 21.58 -17.63
N LYS A 431 4.80 22.26 -16.48
CA LYS A 431 5.74 23.32 -16.06
C LYS A 431 6.76 22.84 -15.02
N CYS A 432 6.35 21.97 -14.08
CA CYS A 432 7.29 21.40 -13.12
C CYS A 432 8.22 20.34 -13.73
N PHE A 433 7.74 19.52 -14.67
CA PHE A 433 8.57 18.45 -15.24
C PHE A 433 9.56 18.97 -16.30
N VAL A 434 9.17 20.01 -17.06
CA VAL A 434 10.03 20.57 -18.13
C VAL A 434 11.19 21.40 -17.57
N GLN A 435 11.08 21.96 -16.37
CA GLN A 435 12.20 22.71 -15.74
C GLN A 435 13.21 21.81 -15.01
N VAL A 436 12.85 20.58 -14.64
CA VAL A 436 13.75 19.67 -13.91
C VAL A 436 14.51 18.74 -14.85
N VAL A 437 14.01 18.46 -16.05
CA VAL A 437 14.70 17.63 -17.06
C VAL A 437 15.66 18.43 -17.94
N HIS A 438 15.67 19.76 -17.83
CA HIS A 438 16.57 20.67 -18.57
C HIS A 438 17.67 21.33 -17.72
N ILE A 439 17.91 20.82 -16.51
CA ILE A 439 19.06 21.15 -15.64
C ILE A 439 19.75 19.82 -15.31
#